data_AF-A0A2V8BLR1-F1
#
_entry.id   AF-A0A2V8BLR1-F1
#
_cell.length_a   1.000
_cell.length_b   1.000
_cell.length_c   1.000
_cell.angle_alpha   90.00
_cell.angle_beta   90.00
_cell.angle_gamma   90.00
#
_symmetry.space_group_name_H-M   'P 1'
#
loop_
_entity.id
_entity.type
_entity.pdbx_description
1 polymer ?
#
loop_
_entity_poly.entity_id
_entity_poly.type
_entity_poly.pdbx_seq_one_letter_code
_entity_poly.pdbx_strand_id
1 'polypeptide(L)'
;MPMSRILLSLAGCVLAVSLTSHGHGRAAAAQASGRGTIKGHIRLTGKLPGNPVIRMGMDPMCASINSGKRTVQEFVAAGLDGSLANVFVTVQGSFQPAPAPAEPVTLDQRGCIYAPRVVGVRAGQTLQVRNSDDLLHNVHGLSAHGNGFNISEPRAGMVQQFHLKDEEVMVRVKCDIHSWMTAYVGVVNHPYFAVSGGTGQFEIANVPTGTHRIQAWQERYGPLVQTVRVRAGVATTVDFTYTGNEKPGNAGIQDLVLPESVRAIDFSASHAPPQQRP
;
A
#
# COMPACT_ATOMS: atom_id res chain seq x y z
N MET A 1 -68.70 -44.97 71.67
CA MET A 1 -69.35 -44.08 70.68
C MET A 1 -68.60 -42.75 70.68
N PRO A 2 -68.34 -42.02 69.56
CA PRO A 2 -68.51 -42.30 68.12
C PRO A 2 -67.15 -42.24 67.34
N MET A 3 -66.93 -43.03 66.29
CA MET A 3 -66.99 -42.68 64.85
C MET A 3 -66.63 -41.23 64.45
N SER A 4 -65.60 -41.06 63.61
CA SER A 4 -65.75 -40.34 62.33
C SER A 4 -64.63 -40.65 61.34
N ARG A 5 -65.03 -40.79 60.08
CA ARG A 5 -64.25 -41.13 58.89
C ARG A 5 -63.65 -39.87 58.26
N ILE A 6 -62.45 -39.96 57.69
CA ILE A 6 -62.02 -39.06 56.61
C ILE A 6 -61.39 -39.90 55.49
N LEU A 7 -62.10 -39.96 54.36
CA LEU A 7 -61.57 -40.29 53.05
C LEU A 7 -60.86 -39.05 52.49
N LEU A 8 -59.71 -39.22 51.85
CA LEU A 8 -59.25 -38.25 50.85
C LEU A 8 -58.59 -38.98 49.67
N SER A 9 -59.13 -38.71 48.49
CA SER A 9 -58.83 -39.31 47.19
C SER A 9 -57.38 -39.14 46.72
N LEU A 10 -56.82 -40.19 46.13
CA LEU A 10 -55.68 -40.08 45.21
C LEU A 10 -56.16 -39.41 43.91
N ALA A 11 -55.66 -38.21 43.64
CA ALA A 11 -55.73 -37.61 42.31
C ALA A 11 -54.56 -38.14 41.47
N GLY A 12 -54.86 -38.99 40.49
CA GLY A 12 -53.92 -39.44 39.47
C GLY A 12 -53.62 -38.30 38.49
N CYS A 13 -52.36 -37.89 38.41
CA CYS A 13 -51.88 -36.96 37.41
C CYS A 13 -51.48 -37.76 36.15
N VAL A 14 -52.30 -37.69 35.11
CA VAL A 14 -51.98 -38.23 33.78
C VAL A 14 -51.03 -37.26 33.09
N LEU A 15 -49.76 -37.66 32.95
CA LEU A 15 -48.76 -36.90 32.22
C LEU A 15 -48.89 -37.20 30.72
N ALA A 16 -49.41 -36.23 29.95
CA ALA A 16 -49.44 -36.31 28.49
C ALA A 16 -48.04 -36.05 27.92
N VAL A 17 -47.46 -37.05 27.24
CA VAL A 17 -46.20 -36.92 26.50
C VAL A 17 -46.50 -36.38 25.11
N SER A 18 -46.24 -35.09 24.89
CA SER A 18 -46.31 -34.46 23.57
C SER A 18 -45.04 -34.76 22.78
N LEU A 19 -45.15 -35.54 21.69
CA LEU A 19 -44.07 -35.71 20.72
C LEU A 19 -43.85 -34.41 19.93
N THR A 20 -42.76 -33.70 20.19
CA THR A 20 -42.32 -32.58 19.35
C THR A 20 -41.47 -33.10 18.20
N SER A 21 -41.99 -32.93 16.99
CA SER A 21 -41.27 -33.12 15.74
C SER A 21 -40.08 -32.17 15.70
N HIS A 22 -38.86 -32.72 15.70
CA HIS A 22 -37.65 -31.94 15.49
C HIS A 22 -37.62 -31.50 14.04
N GLY A 23 -38.05 -30.26 13.82
CA GLY A 23 -37.89 -29.56 12.54
C GLY A 23 -36.43 -29.63 12.13
N HIS A 24 -36.19 -30.19 10.94
CA HIS A 24 -34.91 -30.09 10.27
C HIS A 24 -34.65 -28.59 10.05
N GLY A 25 -33.85 -28.00 10.94
CA GLY A 25 -33.27 -26.70 10.70
C GLY A 25 -32.47 -26.80 9.42
N ARG A 26 -33.08 -26.34 8.32
CA ARG A 26 -32.31 -25.88 7.17
C ARG A 26 -31.39 -24.82 7.73
N ALA A 27 -30.14 -25.21 8.01
CA ALA A 27 -29.04 -24.27 8.06
C ALA A 27 -29.17 -23.48 6.76
N ALA A 28 -29.65 -22.24 6.87
CA ALA A 28 -29.57 -21.30 5.78
C ALA A 28 -28.08 -21.19 5.49
N ALA A 29 -27.62 -21.93 4.47
CA ALA A 29 -26.33 -21.69 3.89
C ALA A 29 -26.36 -20.21 3.51
N ALA A 30 -25.70 -19.38 4.31
CA ALA A 30 -25.45 -17.99 3.99
C ALA A 30 -24.95 -18.03 2.56
N GLN A 31 -25.71 -17.43 1.63
CA GLN A 31 -25.26 -17.31 0.26
C GLN A 31 -23.95 -16.55 0.32
N ALA A 32 -22.84 -17.28 0.21
CA ALA A 32 -21.51 -16.72 0.26
C ALA A 32 -21.48 -15.65 -0.82
N SER A 33 -21.15 -14.42 -0.43
CA SER A 33 -21.50 -13.16 -1.11
C SER A 33 -20.79 -12.92 -2.45
N GLY A 34 -20.54 -13.97 -3.23
CA GLY A 34 -19.71 -13.95 -4.45
C GLY A 34 -18.30 -13.45 -4.18
N ARG A 35 -17.83 -13.48 -2.92
CA ARG A 35 -16.59 -12.85 -2.46
C ARG A 35 -15.83 -13.75 -1.50
N GLY A 36 -14.51 -13.63 -1.53
CA GLY A 36 -13.58 -14.28 -0.61
C GLY A 36 -12.51 -13.31 -0.11
N THR A 37 -11.55 -13.86 0.61
CA THR A 37 -10.40 -13.11 1.14
C THR A 37 -9.12 -13.67 0.53
N ILE A 38 -8.18 -12.80 0.18
CA ILE A 38 -6.81 -13.19 -0.15
C ILE A 38 -5.94 -12.76 1.03
N LYS A 39 -5.09 -13.65 1.52
CA LYS A 39 -4.09 -13.32 2.54
C LYS A 39 -2.78 -14.00 2.21
N GLY A 40 -1.69 -13.52 2.79
CA GLY A 40 -0.42 -14.20 2.61
C GLY A 40 0.72 -13.41 3.20
N HIS A 41 1.92 -13.86 2.87
CA HIS A 41 3.14 -13.30 3.40
C HIS A 41 4.19 -13.14 2.31
N ILE A 42 4.91 -12.03 2.40
CA ILE A 42 5.91 -11.61 1.44
C ILE A 42 7.28 -11.75 2.08
N ARG A 43 8.19 -12.44 1.41
CA ARG A 43 9.52 -12.74 1.92
C ARG A 43 10.61 -12.32 0.95
N LEU A 44 11.76 -11.97 1.52
CA LEU A 44 13.05 -11.95 0.84
C LEU A 44 13.87 -13.15 1.35
N THR A 45 14.23 -14.06 0.45
CA THR A 45 15.12 -15.20 0.77
C THR A 45 16.57 -14.94 0.38
N GLY A 46 16.80 -13.92 -0.45
CA GLY A 46 18.13 -13.48 -0.83
C GLY A 46 18.91 -12.80 0.28
N LYS A 47 20.20 -12.55 0.01
CA LYS A 47 21.02 -11.73 0.89
C LYS A 47 20.44 -10.32 0.98
N LEU A 48 20.29 -9.81 2.21
CA LEU A 48 19.92 -8.42 2.45
C LEU A 48 20.94 -7.50 1.77
N PRO A 49 20.52 -6.61 0.86
CA PRO A 49 21.44 -5.86 0.01
C PRO A 49 22.22 -4.76 0.74
N GLY A 50 21.84 -4.46 2.00
CA GLY A 50 22.32 -3.32 2.76
C GLY A 50 21.78 -2.01 2.20
N ASN A 51 20.86 -1.36 2.91
CA ASN A 51 20.36 -0.06 2.47
C ASN A 51 21.46 1.02 2.62
N PRO A 52 21.69 1.86 1.60
CA PRO A 52 22.64 2.96 1.70
C PRO A 52 22.28 3.93 2.82
N VAL A 53 23.30 4.43 3.52
CA VAL A 53 23.14 5.50 4.51
C VAL A 53 22.85 6.81 3.79
N ILE A 54 21.84 7.53 4.25
CA ILE A 54 21.52 8.88 3.75
C ILE A 54 22.50 9.86 4.40
N ARG A 55 23.29 10.54 3.57
CA ARG A 55 24.22 11.58 4.03
C ARG A 55 23.55 12.95 3.91
N MET A 56 22.93 13.38 5.00
CA MET A 56 22.15 14.64 5.03
C MET A 56 23.00 15.90 5.20
N GLY A 57 24.34 15.80 5.18
CA GLY A 57 25.24 16.93 5.46
C GLY A 57 25.18 18.09 4.45
N MET A 58 24.54 17.90 3.28
CA MET A 58 24.29 18.97 2.32
C MET A 58 23.24 19.97 2.81
N ASP A 59 22.40 19.58 3.78
CA ASP A 59 21.40 20.43 4.40
C ASP A 59 21.61 20.42 5.94
N PRO A 60 22.10 21.52 6.54
CA PRO A 60 22.38 21.57 7.97
C PRO A 60 21.17 21.29 8.86
N MET A 61 19.97 21.66 8.41
CA MET A 61 18.74 21.41 9.17
C MET A 61 18.40 19.92 9.15
N CYS A 62 18.50 19.25 8.00
CA CYS A 62 18.34 17.80 7.92
C CYS A 62 19.37 17.04 8.77
N ALA A 63 20.63 17.48 8.74
CA ALA A 63 21.69 16.90 9.57
C ALA A 63 21.39 17.08 11.07
N SER A 64 20.86 18.25 11.47
CA SER A 64 20.46 18.55 12.85
C SER A 64 19.28 17.67 13.31
N ILE A 65 18.19 17.61 12.53
CA ILE A 65 16.98 16.81 12.83
C ILE A 65 17.31 15.31 13.00
N ASN A 66 18.32 14.84 12.27
CA ASN A 66 18.77 13.45 12.28
C ASN A 66 20.08 13.23 13.06
N SER A 67 20.48 14.18 13.91
CA SER A 67 21.69 14.05 14.72
C SER A 67 21.67 12.77 15.57
N GLY A 68 22.76 12.01 15.52
CA GLY A 68 22.90 10.72 16.22
C GLY A 68 22.09 9.56 15.61
N LYS A 69 21.31 9.78 14.54
CA LYS A 69 20.54 8.74 13.87
C LYS A 69 21.29 8.20 12.67
N ARG A 70 21.13 6.90 12.40
CA ARG A 70 21.60 6.25 11.17
C ARG A 70 20.44 6.08 10.20
N THR A 71 20.12 7.15 9.48
CA THR A 71 19.04 7.13 8.46
C THR A 71 19.52 6.41 7.19
N VAL A 72 18.67 5.58 6.60
CA VAL A 72 18.98 4.78 5.40
C VAL A 72 17.88 4.93 4.35
N GLN A 73 18.18 4.64 3.09
CA GLN A 73 17.26 4.78 1.95
C GLN A 73 16.02 3.85 1.97
N GLU A 74 16.00 2.86 2.87
CA GLU A 74 14.91 1.87 3.00
C GLU A 74 14.45 1.19 1.69
N PHE A 75 15.32 1.11 0.66
CA PHE A 75 15.01 0.44 -0.61
C PHE A 75 14.50 -0.98 -0.44
N VAL A 76 14.99 -1.68 0.60
CA VAL A 76 14.50 -3.01 1.01
C VAL A 76 14.35 -3.01 2.52
N ALA A 77 13.11 -2.99 3.00
CA ALA A 77 12.76 -3.05 4.42
C ALA A 77 12.39 -4.50 4.79
N ALA A 78 13.40 -5.33 5.05
CA ALA A 78 13.22 -6.72 5.42
C ALA A 78 13.68 -7.02 6.84
N GLY A 79 12.91 -7.84 7.54
CA GLY A 79 13.25 -8.41 8.84
C GLY A 79 14.33 -9.50 8.74
N LEU A 80 14.90 -9.89 9.89
CA LEU A 80 15.91 -10.95 9.97
C LEU A 80 15.36 -12.32 9.56
N ASP A 81 14.05 -12.51 9.68
CA ASP A 81 13.30 -13.69 9.23
C ASP A 81 12.95 -13.65 7.74
N GLY A 82 13.37 -12.61 7.03
CA GLY A 82 13.07 -12.37 5.62
C GLY A 82 11.70 -11.72 5.38
N SER A 83 10.92 -11.39 6.42
CA SER A 83 9.63 -10.68 6.25
C SER A 83 9.83 -9.33 5.57
N LEU A 84 9.12 -9.09 4.46
CA LEU A 84 9.39 -7.93 3.60
C LEU A 84 8.23 -6.91 3.63
N ALA A 85 8.52 -5.72 4.14
CA ALA A 85 7.61 -4.58 4.17
C ALA A 85 7.66 -3.77 2.87
N ASN A 86 6.76 -2.79 2.74
CA ASN A 86 6.72 -1.83 1.63
C ASN A 86 6.50 -2.50 0.27
N VAL A 87 5.72 -3.58 0.23
CA VAL A 87 5.33 -4.25 -1.01
C VAL A 87 3.86 -3.95 -1.29
N PHE A 88 3.58 -3.36 -2.44
CA PHE A 88 2.22 -3.06 -2.88
C PHE A 88 1.62 -4.29 -3.56
N VAL A 89 0.56 -4.85 -2.97
CA VAL A 89 -0.14 -6.02 -3.50
C VAL A 89 -1.48 -5.58 -4.08
N THR A 90 -1.78 -5.94 -5.33
CA THR A 90 -3.06 -5.60 -5.97
C THR A 90 -3.59 -6.77 -6.79
N VAL A 91 -4.92 -6.89 -6.85
CA VAL A 91 -5.62 -7.79 -7.76
C VAL A 91 -5.73 -7.12 -9.13
N GLN A 92 -5.09 -7.65 -10.16
CA GLN A 92 -5.19 -7.11 -11.52
C GLN A 92 -6.55 -7.41 -12.15
N GLY A 93 -7.11 -6.43 -12.85
CA GLY A 93 -8.29 -6.61 -13.68
C GLY A 93 -9.23 -5.41 -13.63
N SER A 94 -10.34 -5.53 -14.35
CA SER A 94 -11.43 -4.56 -14.28
C SER A 94 -12.51 -5.08 -13.34
N PHE A 95 -12.95 -4.22 -12.42
CA PHE A 95 -13.96 -4.55 -11.43
C PHE A 95 -15.14 -3.59 -11.53
N GLN A 96 -16.27 -3.97 -10.93
CA GLN A 96 -17.39 -3.05 -10.80
C GLN A 96 -16.94 -1.79 -10.05
N PRO A 97 -17.34 -0.59 -10.51
CA PRO A 97 -17.00 0.65 -9.83
C PRO A 97 -17.45 0.60 -8.37
N ALA A 98 -16.56 1.03 -7.47
CA ALA A 98 -16.85 1.21 -6.06
C ALA A 98 -16.44 2.63 -5.67
N PRO A 99 -17.24 3.35 -4.86
CA PRO A 99 -16.86 4.67 -4.38
C PRO A 99 -15.45 4.67 -3.78
N ALA A 100 -14.69 5.72 -4.07
CA ALA A 100 -13.44 5.98 -3.38
C ALA A 100 -13.74 6.40 -1.92
N PRO A 101 -12.91 6.02 -0.94
CA PRO A 101 -13.04 6.53 0.42
C PRO A 101 -12.91 8.06 0.45
N ALA A 102 -13.69 8.71 1.32
CA ALA A 102 -13.58 10.16 1.54
C ALA A 102 -12.35 10.53 2.39
N GLU A 103 -11.88 9.61 3.24
CA GLU A 103 -10.71 9.81 4.08
C GLU A 103 -9.45 9.94 3.21
N PRO A 104 -8.65 11.01 3.36
CA PRO A 104 -7.41 11.16 2.62
C PRO A 104 -6.36 10.10 3.01
N VAL A 105 -5.52 9.72 2.06
CA VAL A 105 -4.29 8.97 2.35
C VAL A 105 -3.17 9.97 2.53
N THR A 106 -2.43 9.88 3.63
CA THR A 106 -1.37 10.84 3.94
C THR A 106 0.02 10.28 3.64
N LEU A 107 0.82 11.07 2.93
CA LEU A 107 2.27 10.97 2.84
C LEU A 107 2.89 12.16 3.57
N ASP A 108 3.86 11.93 4.43
CA ASP A 108 4.41 12.99 5.29
C ASP A 108 5.93 13.10 5.09
N GLN A 109 6.40 14.33 4.95
CA GLN A 109 7.82 14.70 4.90
C GLN A 109 8.26 15.02 6.32
N ARG A 110 8.95 14.08 6.97
CA ARG A 110 9.44 14.23 8.34
C ARG A 110 10.81 13.60 8.48
N GLY A 111 11.71 14.27 9.18
CA GLY A 111 13.10 13.83 9.29
C GLY A 111 13.84 13.82 7.97
N CYS A 112 13.47 14.68 7.02
CA CYS A 112 13.97 14.72 5.65
C CYS A 112 13.84 13.37 4.92
N ILE A 113 12.74 12.67 5.16
CA ILE A 113 12.32 11.47 4.42
C ILE A 113 10.80 11.52 4.21
N TYR A 114 10.31 10.81 3.20
CA TYR A 114 8.88 10.53 3.09
C TYR A 114 8.51 9.33 3.95
N ALA A 115 7.36 9.41 4.63
CA ALA A 115 6.80 8.30 5.35
C ALA A 115 5.25 8.29 5.28
N PRO A 116 4.62 7.13 5.05
CA PRO A 116 5.26 5.83 4.78
C PRO A 116 5.91 5.77 3.38
N ARG A 117 6.82 4.82 3.15
CA ARG A 117 7.55 4.67 1.87
C ARG A 117 6.62 4.31 0.70
N VAL A 118 5.57 3.53 0.98
CA VAL A 118 4.59 3.07 -0.01
C VAL A 118 3.19 3.29 0.55
N VAL A 119 2.32 3.88 -0.26
CA VAL A 119 0.88 3.99 0.01
C VAL A 119 0.07 3.50 -1.20
N GLY A 120 -1.17 3.10 -0.94
CA GLY A 120 -2.17 2.88 -1.99
C GLY A 120 -3.28 3.90 -1.89
N VAL A 121 -3.74 4.38 -3.05
CA VAL A 121 -4.79 5.39 -3.17
C VAL A 121 -5.81 4.91 -4.20
N ARG A 122 -7.10 5.10 -3.91
CA ARG A 122 -8.16 4.85 -4.90
C ARG A 122 -8.20 6.01 -5.89
N ALA A 123 -8.38 5.74 -7.19
CA ALA A 123 -8.69 6.79 -8.15
C ALA A 123 -9.89 7.63 -7.65
N GLY A 124 -9.72 8.95 -7.58
CA GLY A 124 -10.68 9.89 -7.00
C GLY A 124 -10.57 10.13 -5.48
N GLN A 125 -9.78 9.35 -4.74
CA GLN A 125 -9.45 9.60 -3.34
C GLN A 125 -8.34 10.65 -3.24
N THR A 126 -8.41 11.51 -2.23
CA THR A 126 -7.39 12.52 -1.98
C THR A 126 -6.10 11.88 -1.45
N LEU A 127 -4.99 12.13 -2.16
CA LEU A 127 -3.65 12.00 -1.60
C LEU A 127 -3.30 13.33 -0.92
N GLN A 128 -3.05 13.28 0.38
CA GLN A 128 -2.56 14.40 1.16
C GLN A 128 -1.05 14.26 1.31
N VAL A 129 -0.28 15.28 0.92
CA VAL A 129 1.14 15.35 1.22
C VAL A 129 1.37 16.47 2.23
N ARG A 130 2.09 16.17 3.32
CA ARG A 130 2.35 17.11 4.41
C ARG A 130 3.85 17.34 4.53
N ASN A 131 4.24 18.59 4.76
CA ASN A 131 5.57 18.90 5.29
C ASN A 131 5.50 19.06 6.81
N SER A 132 6.14 18.18 7.55
CA SER A 132 6.29 18.28 9.01
C SER A 132 7.66 18.80 9.43
N ASP A 133 8.61 18.91 8.49
CA ASP A 133 9.93 19.48 8.72
C ASP A 133 9.90 21.01 8.55
N ASP A 134 10.63 21.74 9.39
CA ASP A 134 10.76 23.19 9.27
C ASP A 134 11.89 23.58 8.31
N LEU A 135 11.82 23.01 7.10
CA LEU A 135 12.67 23.36 5.96
C LEU A 135 11.94 23.13 4.64
N LEU A 136 12.47 23.71 3.56
CA LEU A 136 11.89 23.58 2.24
C LEU A 136 12.07 22.16 1.68
N HIS A 137 10.95 21.54 1.37
CA HIS A 137 10.86 20.39 0.49
C HIS A 137 10.04 20.73 -0.75
N ASN A 138 10.08 19.89 -1.78
CA ASN A 138 9.05 19.88 -2.81
C ASN A 138 8.51 18.46 -3.00
N VAL A 139 7.30 18.40 -3.55
CA VAL A 139 6.54 17.18 -3.75
C VAL A 139 6.37 17.01 -5.26
N HIS A 140 7.15 16.11 -5.84
CA HIS A 140 7.16 15.84 -7.28
C HIS A 140 6.70 14.41 -7.56
N GLY A 141 5.46 14.26 -8.04
CA GLY A 141 4.89 13.01 -8.53
C GLY A 141 5.22 12.82 -10.00
N LEU A 142 6.05 11.81 -10.30
CA LEU A 142 6.39 11.38 -11.65
C LEU A 142 5.34 10.37 -12.12
N SER A 143 4.61 10.73 -13.17
CA SER A 143 3.51 9.92 -13.69
C SER A 143 3.56 9.86 -15.21
N ALA A 144 3.28 8.68 -15.74
CA ALA A 144 3.04 8.43 -17.16
C ALA A 144 1.56 8.59 -17.56
N HIS A 145 0.64 8.66 -16.59
CA HIS A 145 -0.81 8.54 -16.82
C HIS A 145 -1.61 9.77 -16.36
N GLY A 146 -1.01 10.96 -16.26
CA GLY A 146 -1.72 12.19 -15.92
C GLY A 146 -1.90 12.47 -14.41
N ASN A 147 -1.31 11.66 -13.54
CA ASN A 147 -1.24 11.85 -12.09
C ASN A 147 -0.05 12.75 -11.65
N GLY A 148 0.58 13.47 -12.58
CA GLY A 148 1.79 14.25 -12.32
C GLY A 148 1.55 15.55 -11.56
N PHE A 149 2.47 15.90 -10.66
CA PHE A 149 2.45 17.15 -9.90
C PHE A 149 3.87 17.54 -9.49
N ASN A 150 4.14 18.84 -9.31
CA ASN A 150 5.37 19.34 -8.71
C ASN A 150 5.11 20.65 -7.96
N ILE A 151 5.10 20.61 -6.62
CA ILE A 151 4.74 21.75 -5.76
C ILE A 151 5.74 21.88 -4.61
N SER A 152 6.16 23.11 -4.30
CA SER A 152 7.02 23.40 -3.16
C SER A 152 6.24 23.49 -1.84
N GLU A 153 6.82 22.97 -0.77
CA GLU A 153 6.33 23.07 0.61
C GLU A 153 7.42 23.70 1.50
N PRO A 154 7.59 25.03 1.49
CA PRO A 154 8.69 25.74 2.15
C PRO A 154 8.76 25.67 3.67
N ARG A 155 7.69 25.26 4.37
CA ARG A 155 7.60 25.37 5.84
C ARG A 155 6.83 24.21 6.45
N ALA A 156 7.11 23.94 7.72
CA ALA A 156 6.37 22.98 8.51
C ALA A 156 4.86 23.31 8.58
N GLY A 157 4.03 22.28 8.56
CA GLY A 157 2.56 22.37 8.61
C GLY A 157 1.89 22.60 7.25
N MET A 158 2.64 22.80 6.17
CA MET A 158 2.04 22.86 4.84
C MET A 158 1.47 21.51 4.43
N VAL A 159 0.33 21.56 3.75
CA VAL A 159 -0.41 20.40 3.28
C VAL A 159 -0.85 20.65 1.84
N GLN A 160 -0.46 19.78 0.93
CA GLN A 160 -0.98 19.72 -0.44
C GLN A 160 -1.96 18.57 -0.60
N GLN A 161 -2.98 18.78 -1.42
CA GLN A 161 -3.99 17.76 -1.72
C GLN A 161 -4.01 17.50 -3.22
N PHE A 162 -3.83 16.23 -3.60
CA PHE A 162 -3.81 15.77 -4.98
C PHE A 162 -4.95 14.79 -5.21
N HIS A 163 -5.67 14.96 -6.31
CA HIS A 163 -6.74 14.06 -6.73
C HIS A 163 -6.23 13.22 -7.89
N LEU A 164 -5.71 12.03 -7.59
CA LEU A 164 -5.18 11.10 -8.58
C LEU A 164 -6.35 10.41 -9.28
N LYS A 165 -6.34 10.36 -10.60
CA LYS A 165 -7.52 10.00 -11.42
C LYS A 165 -7.36 8.69 -12.17
N ASP A 166 -6.15 8.41 -12.60
CA ASP A 166 -5.87 7.30 -13.49
C ASP A 166 -5.14 6.18 -12.75
N GLU A 167 -5.49 4.93 -13.05
CA GLU A 167 -4.80 3.78 -12.46
C GLU A 167 -3.34 3.77 -12.88
N GLU A 168 -2.44 3.71 -11.90
CA GLU A 168 -1.00 3.80 -12.09
C GLU A 168 -0.26 3.15 -10.91
N VAL A 169 0.37 2.01 -11.19
CA VAL A 169 1.14 1.22 -10.22
C VAL A 169 2.58 1.17 -10.73
N MET A 170 3.46 2.10 -10.33
CA MET A 170 3.35 3.08 -9.24
C MET A 170 3.71 4.49 -9.72
N VAL A 171 3.12 5.52 -9.10
CA VAL A 171 3.59 6.92 -9.18
C VAL A 171 4.77 7.08 -8.23
N ARG A 172 5.93 7.46 -8.75
CA ARG A 172 7.10 7.79 -7.91
C ARG A 172 6.98 9.22 -7.41
N VAL A 173 6.98 9.41 -6.10
CA VAL A 173 7.01 10.73 -5.46
C VAL A 173 8.42 11.01 -4.96
N LYS A 174 9.00 12.14 -5.34
CA LYS A 174 10.36 12.54 -4.94
C LYS A 174 10.43 14.02 -4.53
N CYS A 175 11.47 14.35 -3.77
CA CYS A 175 11.92 15.72 -3.59
C CYS A 175 13.06 15.98 -4.59
N ASP A 176 12.97 17.07 -5.35
CA ASP A 176 14.01 17.53 -6.26
C ASP A 176 15.18 18.20 -5.52
N ILE A 177 14.95 18.67 -4.28
CA ILE A 177 15.95 19.32 -3.44
C ILE A 177 16.78 18.25 -2.71
N HIS A 178 16.10 17.32 -2.03
CA HIS A 178 16.73 16.23 -1.29
C HIS A 178 16.54 14.93 -2.05
N SER A 179 17.47 14.62 -2.96
CA SER A 179 17.38 13.50 -3.91
C SER A 179 17.22 12.11 -3.29
N TRP A 180 17.42 11.98 -1.97
CA TRP A 180 17.16 10.75 -1.22
C TRP A 180 15.70 10.55 -0.82
N MET A 181 14.89 11.61 -0.83
CA MET A 181 13.49 11.51 -0.47
C MET A 181 12.73 10.90 -1.63
N THR A 182 12.27 9.68 -1.44
CA THR A 182 11.44 8.96 -2.40
C THR A 182 10.34 8.20 -1.67
N ALA A 183 9.16 8.16 -2.26
CA ALA A 183 8.02 7.32 -1.89
C ALA A 183 7.28 6.87 -3.15
N TYR A 184 6.35 5.93 -2.98
CA TYR A 184 5.57 5.37 -4.09
C TYR A 184 4.09 5.34 -3.74
N VAL A 185 3.27 5.74 -4.71
CA VAL A 185 1.82 5.75 -4.61
C VAL A 185 1.25 4.80 -5.64
N GLY A 186 0.59 3.74 -5.18
CA GLY A 186 -0.15 2.82 -6.05
C GLY A 186 -1.56 3.34 -6.23
N VAL A 187 -1.87 3.88 -7.42
CA VAL A 187 -3.20 4.38 -7.75
C VAL A 187 -3.99 3.26 -8.39
N VAL A 188 -5.13 2.88 -7.81
CA VAL A 188 -5.98 1.79 -8.31
C VAL A 188 -7.44 2.19 -8.37
N ASN A 189 -8.18 1.73 -9.38
CA ASN A 189 -9.60 2.07 -9.51
C ASN A 189 -10.54 1.21 -8.64
N HIS A 190 -10.01 0.19 -7.95
CA HIS A 190 -10.77 -0.81 -7.18
C HIS A 190 -10.20 -0.98 -5.75
N PRO A 191 -10.97 -1.50 -4.77
CA PRO A 191 -10.55 -1.60 -3.37
C PRO A 191 -9.66 -2.82 -3.06
N TYR A 192 -9.25 -3.58 -4.07
CA TYR A 192 -8.61 -4.89 -3.88
C TYR A 192 -7.09 -4.79 -3.90
N PHE A 193 -6.53 -4.09 -2.91
CA PHE A 193 -5.09 -3.94 -2.73
C PHE A 193 -4.71 -3.90 -1.24
N ALA A 194 -3.42 -4.06 -0.96
CA ALA A 194 -2.81 -3.92 0.35
C ALA A 194 -1.34 -3.48 0.24
N VAL A 195 -0.77 -2.99 1.33
CA VAL A 195 0.69 -2.77 1.46
C VAL A 195 1.19 -3.62 2.61
N SER A 196 2.26 -4.40 2.40
CA SER A 196 2.82 -5.22 3.48
C SER A 196 3.50 -4.37 4.55
N GLY A 197 3.23 -4.70 5.82
CA GLY A 197 3.91 -4.11 6.97
C GLY A 197 5.20 -4.85 7.33
N GLY A 198 5.79 -4.50 8.49
CA GLY A 198 7.04 -5.11 8.99
C GLY A 198 7.00 -6.63 9.18
N THR A 199 5.81 -7.22 9.35
CA THR A 199 5.61 -8.67 9.44
C THR A 199 5.56 -9.36 8.08
N GLY A 200 5.66 -8.62 6.97
CA GLY A 200 5.53 -9.15 5.61
C GLY A 200 4.12 -9.64 5.26
N GLN A 201 3.16 -9.59 6.18
CA GLN A 201 1.80 -10.07 5.96
C GLN A 201 0.95 -9.03 5.22
N PHE A 202 0.00 -9.53 4.42
CA PHE A 202 -1.02 -8.72 3.78
C PHE A 202 -2.36 -9.46 3.77
N GLU A 203 -3.44 -8.69 3.70
CA GLU A 203 -4.80 -9.20 3.53
C GLU A 203 -5.58 -8.28 2.59
N ILE A 204 -6.33 -8.88 1.67
CA ILE A 204 -7.27 -8.20 0.76
C ILE A 204 -8.62 -8.90 0.93
N ALA A 205 -9.53 -8.23 1.63
CA ALA A 205 -10.88 -8.73 1.87
C ALA A 205 -11.82 -8.47 0.68
N ASN A 206 -12.96 -9.16 0.67
CA ASN A 206 -14.09 -8.90 -0.22
C ASN A 206 -13.77 -9.02 -1.73
N VAL A 207 -12.73 -9.79 -2.10
CA VAL A 207 -12.33 -10.01 -3.49
C VAL A 207 -13.39 -10.86 -4.19
N PRO A 208 -13.88 -10.48 -5.39
CA PRO A 208 -14.84 -11.29 -6.14
C PRO A 208 -14.34 -12.72 -6.35
N THR A 209 -15.23 -13.70 -6.31
CA THR A 209 -14.88 -15.08 -6.62
C THR A 209 -14.45 -15.23 -8.07
N GLY A 210 -13.49 -16.11 -8.33
CA GLY A 210 -12.98 -16.34 -9.68
C GLY A 210 -11.48 -16.57 -9.69
N THR A 211 -10.93 -16.66 -10.89
CA THR A 211 -9.48 -16.72 -11.10
C THR A 211 -8.96 -15.31 -11.31
N HIS A 212 -8.01 -14.89 -10.48
CA HIS A 212 -7.42 -13.56 -10.51
C HIS A 212 -5.91 -13.62 -10.65
N ARG A 213 -5.32 -12.58 -11.22
CA ARG A 213 -3.88 -12.35 -11.18
C ARG A 213 -3.57 -11.38 -10.06
N ILE A 214 -2.70 -11.77 -9.14
CA ILE A 214 -2.26 -10.95 -8.00
C ILE A 214 -0.85 -10.49 -8.30
N GLN A 215 -0.64 -9.17 -8.29
CA GLN A 215 0.66 -8.56 -8.44
C GLN A 215 1.16 -8.09 -7.08
N ALA A 216 2.38 -8.46 -6.70
CA ALA A 216 3.13 -7.85 -5.62
C ALA A 216 4.27 -7.04 -6.23
N TRP A 217 4.32 -5.73 -5.99
CA TRP A 217 5.36 -4.83 -6.49
C TRP A 217 6.25 -4.34 -5.34
N GLN A 218 7.56 -4.44 -5.53
CA GLN A 218 8.55 -3.92 -4.60
C GLN A 218 9.53 -3.00 -5.33
N GLU A 219 9.90 -1.88 -4.70
CA GLU A 219 10.71 -0.81 -5.31
C GLU A 219 11.96 -1.30 -6.05
N ARG A 220 12.76 -2.14 -5.40
CA ARG A 220 14.05 -2.61 -5.93
C ARG A 220 13.92 -3.82 -6.84
N TYR A 221 12.90 -4.65 -6.63
CA TYR A 221 12.77 -5.96 -7.25
C TYR A 221 11.65 -6.02 -8.30
N GLY A 222 10.86 -4.95 -8.45
CA GLY A 222 9.76 -4.88 -9.41
C GLY A 222 8.58 -5.79 -9.06
N PRO A 223 7.71 -6.08 -10.04
CA PRO A 223 6.51 -6.88 -9.82
C PRO A 223 6.77 -8.39 -9.94
N LEU A 224 6.18 -9.16 -9.01
CA LEU A 224 5.90 -10.59 -9.16
C LEU A 224 4.39 -10.78 -9.36
N VAL A 225 4.00 -11.75 -10.18
CA VAL A 225 2.58 -12.03 -10.47
C VAL A 225 2.26 -13.50 -10.26
N GLN A 226 1.16 -13.79 -9.56
CA GLN A 226 0.63 -15.14 -9.37
C GLN A 226 -0.85 -15.23 -9.72
N THR A 227 -1.27 -16.36 -10.26
CA THR A 227 -2.68 -16.64 -10.56
C THR A 227 -3.32 -17.45 -9.45
N VAL A 228 -4.45 -16.99 -8.94
CA VAL A 228 -5.09 -17.55 -7.72
C VAL A 228 -6.59 -17.71 -7.95
N ARG A 229 -7.18 -18.77 -7.40
CA ARG A 229 -8.63 -18.99 -7.46
C ARG A 229 -9.29 -18.63 -6.14
N VAL A 230 -9.99 -17.50 -6.11
CA VAL A 230 -10.76 -17.02 -4.96
C VAL A 230 -12.10 -17.74 -4.90
N ARG A 231 -12.39 -18.34 -3.74
CA ARG A 231 -13.66 -19.04 -3.45
C ARG A 231 -14.48 -18.27 -2.43
N ALA A 232 -15.79 -18.46 -2.48
CA ALA A 232 -16.72 -17.66 -1.69
C ALA A 232 -16.62 -18.01 -0.20
N GLY A 233 -16.50 -17.01 0.67
CA GLY A 233 -16.41 -17.20 2.12
C GLY A 233 -15.13 -17.88 2.62
N VAL A 234 -14.13 -18.09 1.75
CA VAL A 234 -12.88 -18.78 2.09
C VAL A 234 -11.69 -17.84 1.93
N ALA A 235 -10.77 -17.89 2.90
CA ALA A 235 -9.48 -17.23 2.78
C ALA A 235 -8.55 -18.07 1.89
N THR A 236 -8.07 -17.46 0.81
CA THR A 236 -7.10 -18.03 -0.12
C THR A 236 -5.71 -17.52 0.25
N THR A 237 -4.79 -18.44 0.52
CA THR A 237 -3.40 -18.08 0.85
C THR A 237 -2.56 -17.92 -0.41
N VAL A 238 -1.81 -16.82 -0.51
CA VAL A 238 -0.92 -16.50 -1.64
C VAL A 238 0.36 -15.86 -1.10
N ASP A 239 1.46 -16.59 -1.13
CA ASP A 239 2.76 -16.10 -0.63
C ASP A 239 3.64 -15.63 -1.79
N PHE A 240 4.36 -14.53 -1.60
CA PHE A 240 5.34 -14.02 -2.56
C PHE A 240 6.75 -14.12 -1.99
N THR A 241 7.70 -14.55 -2.81
CA THR A 241 9.11 -14.64 -2.42
C THR A 241 9.98 -13.94 -3.44
N TYR A 242 10.67 -12.89 -2.99
CA TYR A 242 11.76 -12.26 -3.70
C TYR A 242 13.06 -12.97 -3.36
N THR A 243 13.83 -13.32 -4.38
CA THR A 243 15.15 -13.96 -4.27
C THR A 243 16.27 -12.93 -4.12
N GLY A 244 15.99 -11.65 -4.37
CA GLY A 244 16.97 -10.57 -4.36
C GLY A 244 17.69 -10.37 -5.69
N ASN A 245 17.41 -11.21 -6.68
CA ASN A 245 18.00 -11.18 -8.02
C ASN A 245 17.02 -10.67 -9.09
N GLU A 246 15.78 -10.38 -8.70
CA GLU A 246 14.79 -9.80 -9.60
C GLU A 246 15.30 -8.45 -10.09
N LYS A 247 15.15 -8.22 -11.40
CA LYS A 247 15.42 -6.91 -12.00
C LYS A 247 14.09 -6.17 -12.05
N PRO A 248 14.01 -4.94 -11.55
CA PRO A 248 12.84 -4.12 -11.80
C PRO A 248 12.74 -3.95 -13.31
N GLY A 249 11.74 -4.56 -13.94
CA GLY A 249 11.48 -4.35 -15.36
C GLY A 249 11.22 -2.87 -15.63
N ASN A 250 11.24 -2.45 -16.91
CA ASN A 250 10.89 -1.08 -17.36
C ASN A 250 9.40 -0.71 -17.10
N ALA A 251 8.74 -1.32 -16.12
CA ALA A 251 7.35 -1.12 -15.78
C ALA A 251 7.16 0.28 -15.17
N GLY A 252 6.96 1.27 -16.05
CA GLY A 252 6.18 2.47 -15.78
C GLY A 252 6.81 3.56 -14.91
N ILE A 253 7.88 3.29 -14.16
CA ILE A 253 8.61 4.35 -13.46
C ILE A 253 9.44 5.08 -14.51
N GLN A 254 8.85 6.10 -15.12
CA GLN A 254 9.60 7.11 -15.85
C GLN A 254 10.42 7.90 -14.84
N ASP A 255 11.56 7.34 -14.44
CA ASP A 255 12.72 8.20 -14.33
C ASP A 255 12.85 8.83 -15.72
N LEU A 256 12.89 10.16 -15.80
CA LEU A 256 13.12 10.85 -17.06
C LEU A 256 14.47 10.33 -17.62
N VAL A 257 14.41 9.25 -18.40
CA VAL A 257 15.53 8.78 -19.19
C VAL A 257 15.64 9.82 -20.29
N LEU A 258 16.54 10.78 -20.09
CA LEU A 258 16.95 11.65 -21.18
C LEU A 258 17.38 10.71 -22.32
N PRO A 259 16.75 10.78 -23.50
CA PRO A 259 17.20 9.95 -24.60
C PRO A 259 18.67 10.31 -24.88
N GLU A 260 19.49 9.34 -25.27
CA GLU A 260 20.92 9.55 -25.56
C GLU A 260 21.16 10.65 -26.62
N SER A 261 20.11 11.06 -27.33
CA SER A 261 20.09 12.20 -28.26
C SER A 261 20.08 13.58 -27.60
N VAL A 262 19.81 13.69 -26.29
CA VAL A 262 19.88 14.97 -25.56
C VAL A 262 21.33 15.23 -25.19
N ARG A 263 22.01 16.01 -26.03
CA ARG A 263 23.33 16.55 -25.68
C ARG A 263 23.15 17.60 -24.58
N ALA A 264 23.96 17.50 -23.53
CA ALA A 264 24.08 18.56 -22.53
C ALA A 264 24.40 19.88 -23.25
N ILE A 265 23.62 20.93 -22.96
CA ILE A 265 23.94 22.27 -23.43
C ILE A 265 25.20 22.70 -22.67
N ASP A 266 26.32 22.78 -23.37
CA ASP A 266 27.56 23.29 -22.82
C ASP A 266 27.47 24.82 -22.72
N PHE A 267 27.17 25.33 -21.53
CA PHE A 267 27.12 26.76 -21.24
C PHE A 267 28.51 27.44 -21.27
N SER A 268 29.57 26.68 -21.55
CA SER A 268 30.95 27.18 -21.62
C SER A 268 31.26 27.90 -22.95
N ALA A 269 30.37 27.84 -23.96
CA ALA A 269 30.66 28.33 -25.31
C ALA A 269 30.21 29.78 -25.61
N SER A 270 29.59 30.51 -24.67
CA SER A 270 28.99 31.83 -24.94
C SER A 270 29.74 33.04 -24.37
N HIS A 271 31.06 32.95 -24.18
CA HIS A 271 31.90 34.12 -23.83
C HIS A 271 33.04 34.33 -24.82
N ALA A 272 32.69 34.71 -26.06
CA ALA A 272 33.63 35.41 -26.92
C ALA A 272 33.61 36.91 -26.55
N PRO A 273 34.74 37.54 -26.17
CA PRO A 273 34.77 38.98 -25.92
C PRO A 273 34.52 39.74 -27.22
N PRO A 274 33.87 40.92 -27.16
CA PRO A 274 33.57 41.70 -28.36
C PRO A 274 34.87 42.14 -29.04
N GLN A 275 34.98 41.83 -30.34
CA GLN A 275 36.08 42.32 -31.16
C GLN A 275 36.00 43.85 -31.27
N GLN A 276 37.07 44.53 -30.87
CA GLN A 276 37.27 45.94 -31.17
C GLN A 276 37.45 46.09 -32.69
N ARG A 277 36.61 46.90 -33.33
CA ARG A 277 36.82 47.33 -34.72
C ARG A 277 37.95 48.36 -34.78
N PRO A 278 38.75 48.37 -35.88
CA PRO A 278 39.72 49.43 -36.14
C PRO A 278 39.05 50.78 -36.41
#